data_AF-A0A3B9W381-F1
#
_entry.id   AF-A0A3B9W381-F1
#
_cell.length_a   1.000
_cell.length_b   1.000
_cell.length_c   1.000
_cell.angle_alpha   90.00
_cell.angle_beta   90.00
_cell.angle_gamma   90.00
#
_symmetry.space_group_name_H-M   'P 1'
#
loop_
_entity.id
_entity.type
_entity.pdbx_description
1 polymer ?
#
loop_
_entity_poly.entity_id
_entity_poly.type
_entity_poly.pdbx_seq_one_letter_code
_entity_poly.pdbx_strand_id
1 'polypeptide(L)'
;MVSRTWVQAAALVVLFGFTVLGFLAFRTYETGPPIADRVVSQGGQVLFTGADVTKGQQIFLSDGLMENGSIFGHGAYLGPDFTADYLHRAAQIATREYGGSTSDTARQRVIQDFKTNRYDPASKTLTYTAAQAVAYKELIGYYGNYFGADSAVKGLRPHAITDPTQIRALTSFFSWSAWAGSALRPDKNYSYTNSWPSEPLVGNQPPANVLVWSVLSLIALLAGIGALFAAFGRWGDRFGWKGRQADSISFRLPGDVVLTPAQRACAYFFLVVGLLFFIQVMVGAASEHYHVDIASFFGFDLARWLPYNLVRTWHVQLSIFWTATSFLAAGIFLTPMIAGREPRRQHWLAYGLLGALALVVFGSMAGEYLDIHGLLSGTLHAFGMQGFEYIDLGRFWQILLTVGMVIWVVILYRGLRSRLRNESRGNMPWMFFFTALAIP
;
A
#
# COMPACT_ATOMS: atom_id res chain seq x y z
N MET A 1 -9.89 -23.34 31.36
CA MET A 1 -10.69 -23.12 30.14
C MET A 1 -10.97 -21.63 30.03
N VAL A 2 -10.87 -21.05 28.84
CA VAL A 2 -11.22 -19.64 28.61
C VAL A 2 -12.72 -19.44 28.84
N SER A 3 -13.12 -18.37 29.54
CA SER A 3 -14.54 -18.06 29.79
C SER A 3 -15.29 -17.89 28.47
N ARG A 4 -16.54 -18.39 28.39
CA ARG A 4 -17.42 -18.19 27.22
C ARG A 4 -17.64 -16.71 26.91
N THR A 5 -17.57 -15.85 27.93
CA THR A 5 -17.67 -14.39 27.79
C THR A 5 -16.59 -13.82 26.86
N TRP A 6 -15.35 -14.33 26.91
CA TRP A 6 -14.28 -13.86 26.04
C TRP A 6 -14.53 -14.21 24.58
N VAL A 7 -15.07 -15.40 24.32
CA VAL A 7 -15.46 -15.82 22.96
C VAL A 7 -16.60 -14.94 22.43
N GLN A 8 -17.60 -14.64 23.26
CA GLN A 8 -18.71 -13.74 22.91
C GLN A 8 -18.23 -12.32 22.63
N ALA A 9 -17.34 -11.78 23.48
CA ALA A 9 -16.77 -10.45 23.29
C ALA A 9 -15.93 -10.37 22.01
N ALA A 10 -15.06 -11.36 21.76
CA ALA A 10 -14.29 -11.42 20.52
C ALA A 10 -15.19 -11.51 19.29
N ALA A 11 -16.22 -12.37 19.32
CA ALA A 11 -17.18 -12.49 18.23
C ALA A 11 -17.94 -11.17 17.99
N LEU A 12 -18.38 -10.48 19.04
CA LEU A 12 -19.04 -9.18 18.94
C LEU A 12 -18.12 -8.14 18.27
N VAL A 13 -16.87 -8.03 18.73
CA VAL A 13 -15.88 -7.08 18.18
C VAL A 13 -15.60 -7.37 16.71
N VAL A 14 -15.39 -8.65 16.36
CA VAL A 14 -15.14 -9.08 14.97
C VAL A 14 -16.35 -8.76 14.09
N LEU A 15 -17.56 -9.21 14.47
CA LEU A 15 -18.76 -9.01 13.66
C LEU A 15 -19.08 -7.52 13.49
N PHE A 16 -19.02 -6.75 14.57
CA PHE A 16 -19.26 -5.31 14.51
C PHE A 16 -18.20 -4.60 13.65
N GLY A 17 -16.92 -4.89 13.88
CA GLY A 17 -15.81 -4.31 13.13
C GLY A 17 -15.90 -4.59 11.63
N PHE A 18 -16.11 -5.85 11.23
CA PHE A 18 -16.27 -6.22 9.82
C PHE A 18 -17.56 -5.68 9.20
N THR A 19 -18.65 -5.56 9.97
CA THR A 19 -19.89 -4.94 9.48
C THR A 19 -19.67 -3.45 9.17
N VAL A 20 -19.03 -2.71 10.08
CA VAL A 20 -18.70 -1.30 9.86
C VAL A 20 -17.74 -1.16 8.68
N LEU A 21 -16.69 -1.98 8.61
CA LEU A 21 -15.74 -1.96 7.49
C LEU A 21 -16.44 -2.24 6.14
N GLY A 22 -17.27 -3.27 6.07
CA GLY A 22 -18.02 -3.63 4.85
C GLY A 22 -19.00 -2.55 4.42
N PHE A 23 -19.71 -1.95 5.38
CA PHE A 23 -20.61 -0.82 5.12
C PHE A 23 -19.85 0.40 4.57
N LEU A 24 -18.73 0.76 5.19
CA LEU A 24 -17.90 1.88 4.72
C LEU A 24 -17.30 1.59 3.33
N ALA A 25 -16.85 0.37 3.08
CA ALA A 25 -16.36 -0.04 1.75
C ALA A 25 -17.43 0.13 0.67
N PHE A 26 -18.66 -0.35 0.93
CA PHE A 26 -19.79 -0.17 0.01
C PHE A 26 -20.04 1.31 -0.29
N ARG A 27 -20.05 2.16 0.74
CA ARG A 27 -20.24 3.62 0.59
C ARG A 27 -19.11 4.28 -0.20
N THR A 28 -17.88 3.81 -0.07
CA THR A 28 -16.74 4.30 -0.85
C THR A 28 -16.91 4.02 -2.34
N TYR A 29 -17.39 2.83 -2.73
CA TYR A 29 -17.66 2.50 -4.13
C TYR A 29 -18.79 3.35 -4.74
N GLU A 30 -19.83 3.65 -3.95
CA GLU A 30 -20.96 4.47 -4.41
C GLU A 30 -20.61 5.95 -4.55
N THR A 31 -19.66 6.44 -3.74
CA THR A 31 -19.39 7.89 -3.60
C THR A 31 -18.01 8.31 -4.10
N GLY A 32 -17.26 7.43 -4.76
CA GLY A 32 -15.95 7.75 -5.35
C GLY A 32 -16.03 8.86 -6.42
N PRO A 33 -14.91 9.56 -6.70
CA PRO A 33 -14.84 10.47 -7.84
C PRO A 33 -15.06 9.69 -9.14
N PRO A 34 -16.01 10.09 -10.00
CA PRO A 34 -16.24 9.40 -11.27
C PRO A 34 -15.05 9.59 -12.22
N ILE A 35 -14.79 8.60 -13.06
CA ILE A 35 -13.96 8.75 -14.26
C ILE A 35 -14.93 9.05 -15.41
N ALA A 36 -14.89 10.26 -15.93
CA ALA A 36 -15.75 10.66 -17.05
C ALA A 36 -15.40 9.89 -18.33
N ASP A 37 -16.40 9.59 -19.16
CA ASP A 37 -16.18 8.92 -20.46
C ASP A 37 -15.33 9.83 -21.36
N ARG A 38 -15.59 11.14 -21.31
CA ARG A 38 -14.85 12.18 -22.01
C ARG A 38 -14.73 13.46 -21.20
N VAL A 39 -13.59 14.11 -21.30
CA VAL A 39 -13.35 15.46 -20.79
C VAL A 39 -13.23 16.39 -21.99
N VAL A 40 -14.03 17.46 -22.00
CA VAL A 40 -14.12 18.40 -23.13
C VAL A 40 -13.81 19.83 -22.69
N SER A 41 -13.31 20.64 -23.62
CA SER A 41 -13.25 22.09 -23.41
C SER A 41 -14.63 22.73 -23.56
N GLN A 42 -14.79 23.99 -23.15
CA GLN A 42 -16.01 24.77 -23.40
C GLN A 42 -16.39 24.85 -24.89
N GLY A 43 -15.43 24.73 -25.81
CA GLY A 43 -15.68 24.68 -27.25
C GLY A 43 -16.09 23.31 -27.80
N GLY A 44 -16.25 22.30 -26.94
CA GLY A 44 -16.62 20.94 -27.32
C GLY A 44 -15.47 20.05 -27.81
N GLN A 45 -14.22 20.55 -27.80
CA GLN A 45 -13.05 19.74 -28.15
C GLN A 45 -12.76 18.72 -27.05
N VAL A 46 -12.62 17.44 -27.41
CA VAL A 46 -12.20 16.39 -26.48
C VAL A 46 -10.73 16.58 -26.09
N LEU A 47 -10.47 16.73 -24.80
CA LEU A 47 -9.12 16.85 -24.23
C LEU A 47 -8.53 15.47 -23.97
N PHE A 48 -9.27 14.60 -23.27
CA PHE A 48 -8.93 13.21 -23.00
C PHE A 48 -10.18 12.40 -22.64
N THR A 49 -10.04 11.08 -22.56
CA THR A 49 -11.11 10.13 -22.29
C THR A 49 -10.86 9.37 -20.99
N GLY A 50 -11.89 8.69 -20.48
CA GLY A 50 -11.72 7.79 -19.33
C GLY A 50 -10.72 6.66 -19.60
N ALA A 51 -10.62 6.20 -20.85
CA ALA A 51 -9.62 5.21 -21.26
C ALA A 51 -8.18 5.75 -21.14
N ASP A 52 -7.96 7.04 -21.44
CA ASP A 52 -6.66 7.69 -21.26
C ASP A 52 -6.28 7.76 -19.77
N VAL A 53 -7.24 8.04 -18.88
CA VAL A 53 -7.05 8.04 -17.42
C VAL A 53 -6.67 6.64 -16.92
N THR A 54 -7.42 5.61 -17.30
CA THR A 54 -7.12 4.22 -16.91
C THR A 54 -5.77 3.76 -17.46
N LYS A 55 -5.43 4.12 -18.70
CA LYS A 55 -4.14 3.78 -19.29
C LYS A 55 -3.00 4.51 -18.59
N GLY A 56 -3.20 5.79 -18.23
CA GLY A 56 -2.25 6.57 -17.45
C GLY A 56 -1.99 5.95 -16.07
N GLN A 57 -3.05 5.51 -15.38
CA GLN A 57 -2.90 4.80 -14.12
C GLN A 57 -2.09 3.50 -14.28
N GLN A 58 -2.34 2.72 -15.34
CA GLN A 58 -1.58 1.50 -15.60
C GLN A 58 -0.08 1.79 -15.81
N ILE A 59 0.25 2.82 -16.61
CA ILE A 59 1.63 3.24 -16.86
C ILE A 59 2.28 3.71 -15.56
N PHE A 60 1.57 4.54 -14.78
CA PHE A 60 2.04 5.03 -13.48
C PHE A 60 2.47 3.88 -12.55
N LEU A 61 1.68 2.81 -12.53
CA LEU A 61 1.96 1.63 -11.73
C LEU A 61 3.07 0.76 -12.36
N SER A 62 3.01 0.45 -13.66
CA SER A 62 3.96 -0.47 -14.32
C SER A 62 5.38 0.08 -14.41
N ASP A 63 5.55 1.41 -14.49
CA ASP A 63 6.88 2.06 -14.44
C ASP A 63 7.33 2.33 -12.99
N GLY A 64 6.60 1.85 -11.97
CA GLY A 64 6.94 2.03 -10.57
C GLY A 64 6.97 3.49 -10.13
N LEU A 65 6.13 4.35 -10.70
CA LEU A 65 6.14 5.78 -10.36
C LEU A 65 5.58 6.06 -8.97
N MET A 66 4.75 5.17 -8.42
CA MET A 66 4.32 5.21 -7.01
C MET A 66 5.48 4.91 -6.04
N GLU A 67 6.53 4.29 -6.52
CA GLU A 67 7.78 4.03 -5.77
C GLU A 67 8.81 5.16 -5.97
N ASN A 68 8.50 6.17 -6.80
CA ASN A 68 9.29 7.38 -6.94
C ASN A 68 8.63 8.60 -6.29
N GLY A 69 7.38 8.88 -6.67
CA GLY A 69 6.53 9.91 -6.09
C GLY A 69 5.22 9.34 -5.57
N SER A 70 4.17 10.15 -5.50
CA SER A 70 2.88 9.74 -4.92
C SER A 70 1.67 10.19 -5.73
N ILE A 71 0.55 9.50 -5.51
CA ILE A 71 -0.78 9.91 -5.98
C ILE A 71 -1.74 9.89 -4.80
N PHE A 72 -2.49 10.97 -4.61
CA PHE A 72 -3.37 11.12 -3.43
C PHE A 72 -2.64 11.01 -2.09
N GLY A 73 -1.35 11.36 -2.05
CA GLY A 73 -0.50 11.28 -0.86
C GLY A 73 0.02 9.87 -0.55
N HIS A 74 -0.30 8.88 -1.39
CA HIS A 74 0.18 7.51 -1.24
C HIS A 74 1.32 7.23 -2.23
N GLY A 75 2.43 6.67 -1.74
CA GLY A 75 3.63 6.38 -2.51
C GLY A 75 4.90 6.94 -1.85
N ALA A 76 5.91 7.12 -2.68
CA ALA A 76 7.23 7.57 -2.29
C ALA A 76 7.37 9.10 -2.23
N TYR A 77 8.55 9.54 -1.75
CA TYR A 77 8.80 10.91 -1.34
C TYR A 77 10.01 11.56 -2.01
N LEU A 78 10.65 10.89 -2.98
CA LEU A 78 11.74 11.49 -3.75
C LEU A 78 11.17 12.37 -4.87
N GLY A 79 10.22 11.82 -5.63
CA GLY A 79 9.39 12.55 -6.57
C GLY A 79 8.28 13.32 -5.86
N PRO A 80 7.58 14.22 -6.57
CA PRO A 80 6.45 14.95 -6.02
C PRO A 80 5.24 14.04 -5.81
N ASP A 81 4.25 14.53 -5.08
CA ASP A 81 2.88 14.04 -5.25
C ASP A 81 2.31 14.61 -6.56
N PHE A 82 2.01 13.74 -7.52
CA PHE A 82 1.58 14.14 -8.85
C PHE A 82 0.17 14.75 -8.87
N THR A 83 -0.67 14.43 -7.89
CA THR A 83 -1.99 15.07 -7.72
C THR A 83 -1.80 16.54 -7.31
N ALA A 84 -0.94 16.80 -6.33
CA ALA A 84 -0.64 18.14 -5.84
C ALA A 84 0.19 18.96 -6.83
N ASP A 85 1.21 18.37 -7.46
CA ASP A 85 2.06 19.04 -8.44
C ASP A 85 1.25 19.44 -9.69
N TYR A 86 0.40 18.55 -10.23
CA TYR A 86 -0.49 18.91 -11.33
C TYR A 86 -1.44 20.03 -10.91
N LEU A 87 -2.10 19.89 -9.76
CA LEU A 87 -3.10 20.85 -9.28
C LEU A 87 -2.48 22.26 -9.11
N HIS A 88 -1.32 22.33 -8.47
CA HIS A 88 -0.61 23.57 -8.24
C HIS A 88 -0.25 24.27 -9.55
N ARG A 89 0.39 23.54 -10.48
CA ARG A 89 0.81 24.09 -11.76
C ARG A 89 -0.38 24.50 -12.62
N ALA A 90 -1.44 23.71 -12.64
CA ALA A 90 -2.66 24.04 -13.36
C ALA A 90 -3.31 25.32 -12.80
N ALA A 91 -3.31 25.50 -11.48
CA ALA A 91 -3.80 26.72 -10.84
C ALA A 91 -2.92 27.94 -11.13
N GLN A 92 -1.60 27.79 -11.18
CA GLN A 92 -0.67 28.85 -11.59
C GLN A 92 -0.89 29.28 -13.04
N ILE A 93 -1.04 28.32 -13.96
CA ILE A 93 -1.34 28.60 -15.37
C ILE A 93 -2.69 29.32 -15.49
N ALA A 94 -3.74 28.83 -14.82
CA ALA A 94 -5.04 29.49 -14.84
C ALA A 94 -4.99 30.92 -14.25
N THR A 95 -4.20 31.12 -13.19
CA THR A 95 -3.98 32.45 -12.60
C THR A 95 -3.34 33.40 -13.61
N ARG A 96 -2.34 32.92 -14.37
CA ARG A 96 -1.70 33.69 -15.44
C ARG A 96 -2.69 34.06 -16.54
N GLU A 97 -3.52 33.12 -17.00
CA GLU A 97 -4.54 33.36 -18.02
C GLU A 97 -5.60 34.39 -17.59
N TYR A 98 -5.87 34.51 -16.29
CA TYR A 98 -6.87 35.44 -15.75
C TYR A 98 -6.33 36.81 -15.31
N GLY A 99 -5.04 37.09 -15.54
CA GLY A 99 -4.45 38.41 -15.27
C GLY A 99 -3.44 38.46 -14.11
N GLY A 100 -2.98 37.31 -13.62
CA GLY A 100 -1.87 37.20 -12.68
C GLY A 100 -2.27 37.15 -11.20
N SER A 101 -1.27 36.93 -10.34
CA SER A 101 -1.44 36.63 -8.91
C SER A 101 -1.84 37.83 -8.05
N THR A 102 -1.67 39.06 -8.54
CA THR A 102 -2.07 40.30 -7.84
C THR A 102 -3.54 40.66 -8.07
N SER A 103 -4.22 39.99 -9.00
CA SER A 103 -5.63 40.24 -9.30
C SER A 103 -6.53 39.38 -8.41
N ASP A 104 -7.24 40.02 -7.48
CA ASP A 104 -8.25 39.35 -6.65
C ASP A 104 -9.36 38.72 -7.50
N THR A 105 -9.69 39.33 -8.64
CA THR A 105 -10.66 38.79 -9.60
C THR A 105 -10.14 37.50 -10.23
N ALA A 106 -8.87 37.47 -10.63
CA ALA A 106 -8.23 36.27 -11.16
C ALA A 106 -8.25 35.15 -10.12
N ARG A 107 -7.85 35.47 -8.88
CA ARG A 107 -7.86 34.53 -7.76
C ARG A 107 -9.24 33.91 -7.53
N GLN A 108 -10.29 34.72 -7.42
CA GLN A 108 -11.65 34.22 -7.20
C GLN A 108 -12.14 33.35 -8.36
N ARG A 109 -11.79 33.72 -9.60
CA ARG A 109 -12.14 32.94 -10.79
C ARG A 109 -11.43 31.59 -10.83
N VAL A 110 -10.15 31.51 -10.46
CA VAL A 110 -9.42 30.23 -10.33
C VAL A 110 -10.08 29.34 -9.28
N ILE A 111 -10.38 29.88 -8.09
CA ILE A 111 -11.06 29.13 -7.04
C ILE A 111 -12.40 28.59 -7.56
N GLN A 112 -13.21 29.43 -8.19
CA GLN A 112 -14.49 29.03 -8.76
C GLN A 112 -14.32 27.93 -9.81
N ASP A 113 -13.34 28.06 -10.71
CA ASP A 113 -13.12 27.11 -11.79
C ASP A 113 -12.75 25.70 -11.31
N PHE A 114 -11.88 25.61 -10.31
CA PHE A 114 -11.43 24.32 -9.79
C PHE A 114 -12.41 23.73 -8.77
N LYS A 115 -13.18 24.55 -8.05
CA LYS A 115 -14.20 24.08 -7.08
C LYS A 115 -15.50 23.67 -7.76
N THR A 116 -15.89 24.31 -8.84
CA THR A 116 -17.17 24.05 -9.52
C THR A 116 -17.13 22.68 -10.21
N ASN A 117 -17.98 21.77 -9.76
CA ASN A 117 -18.12 20.46 -10.38
C ASN A 117 -18.97 20.55 -11.66
N ARG A 118 -18.33 20.33 -12.81
CA ARG A 118 -18.96 20.37 -14.15
C ARG A 118 -19.08 18.99 -14.78
N TYR A 119 -19.10 17.95 -13.95
CA TYR A 119 -19.40 16.59 -14.40
C TYR A 119 -20.91 16.42 -14.54
N ASP A 120 -21.36 16.02 -15.72
CA ASP A 120 -22.75 15.62 -15.97
C ASP A 120 -22.89 14.10 -15.86
N PRO A 121 -23.63 13.57 -14.86
CA PRO A 121 -23.86 12.14 -14.72
C PRO A 121 -24.64 11.50 -15.87
N ALA A 122 -25.49 12.26 -16.58
CA ALA A 122 -26.32 11.72 -17.65
C ALA A 122 -25.51 11.46 -18.92
N SER A 123 -24.69 12.42 -19.34
CA SER A 123 -23.80 12.29 -20.50
C SER A 123 -22.42 11.72 -20.17
N LYS A 124 -22.11 11.52 -18.87
CA LYS A 124 -20.79 11.13 -18.35
C LYS A 124 -19.64 12.01 -18.86
N THR A 125 -19.94 13.30 -19.05
CA THR A 125 -19.00 14.27 -19.64
C THR A 125 -18.59 15.29 -18.58
N LEU A 126 -17.30 15.57 -18.52
CA LEU A 126 -16.74 16.64 -17.69
C LEU A 126 -16.27 17.80 -18.57
N THR A 127 -16.76 19.00 -18.28
CA THR A 127 -16.40 20.19 -19.06
C THR A 127 -15.35 21.03 -18.33
N TYR A 128 -14.17 21.20 -18.92
CA TYR A 128 -13.10 22.07 -18.46
C TYR A 128 -13.27 23.49 -18.98
N THR A 129 -12.88 24.48 -18.17
CA THR A 129 -12.80 25.87 -18.61
C THR A 129 -11.66 26.09 -19.60
N ALA A 130 -11.67 27.22 -20.31
CA ALA A 130 -10.60 27.57 -21.25
C ALA A 130 -9.21 27.54 -20.57
N ALA A 131 -9.09 28.10 -19.36
CA ALA A 131 -7.85 28.11 -18.59
C ALA A 131 -7.41 26.69 -18.17
N GLN A 132 -8.34 25.82 -17.76
CA GLN A 132 -8.05 24.42 -17.46
C GLN A 132 -7.59 23.63 -18.71
N ALA A 133 -8.18 23.92 -19.88
CA ALA A 133 -7.76 23.31 -21.14
C ALA A 133 -6.35 23.76 -21.57
N VAL A 134 -6.02 25.05 -21.40
CA VAL A 134 -4.66 25.57 -21.60
C VAL A 134 -3.66 24.89 -20.66
N ALA A 135 -3.99 24.82 -19.36
CA ALA A 135 -3.16 24.14 -18.37
C ALA A 135 -2.87 22.68 -18.72
N TYR A 136 -3.90 21.92 -19.13
CA TYR A 136 -3.71 20.52 -19.55
C TYR A 136 -2.73 20.41 -20.74
N LYS A 137 -2.86 21.27 -21.75
CA LYS A 137 -1.98 21.26 -22.92
C LYS A 137 -0.52 21.57 -22.57
N GLU A 138 -0.28 22.56 -21.71
CA GLU A 138 1.07 22.89 -21.25
C GLU A 138 1.68 21.79 -20.39
N LEU A 139 0.87 21.16 -19.53
CA LEU A 139 1.33 20.13 -18.61
C LEU A 139 1.71 18.81 -19.30
N ILE A 140 1.16 18.51 -20.48
CA ILE A 140 1.66 17.41 -21.32
C ILE A 140 3.14 17.62 -21.65
N GLY A 141 3.54 18.85 -22.00
CA GLY A 141 4.93 19.18 -22.28
C GLY A 141 5.82 19.11 -21.03
N TYR A 142 5.33 19.63 -19.89
CA TYR A 142 6.04 19.55 -18.62
C TYR A 142 6.33 18.10 -18.21
N TYR A 143 5.31 17.23 -18.17
CA TYR A 143 5.50 15.83 -17.79
C TYR A 143 6.28 15.04 -18.84
N GLY A 144 6.20 15.42 -20.12
CA GLY A 144 7.05 14.87 -21.18
C GLY A 144 8.55 15.11 -20.92
N ASN A 145 8.91 16.31 -20.45
CA ASN A 145 10.29 16.59 -20.04
C ASN A 145 10.65 15.87 -18.73
N TYR A 146 9.74 15.89 -17.74
CA TYR A 146 9.93 15.27 -16.43
C TYR A 146 10.28 13.78 -16.53
N PHE A 147 9.52 13.00 -17.31
CA PHE A 147 9.76 11.56 -17.49
C PHE A 147 10.69 11.24 -18.67
N GLY A 148 11.00 12.24 -19.51
CA GLY A 148 11.90 12.14 -20.65
C GLY A 148 13.32 12.59 -20.32
N ALA A 149 13.67 13.82 -20.69
CA ALA A 149 15.04 14.34 -20.57
C ALA A 149 15.49 14.52 -19.12
N ASP A 150 14.58 14.90 -18.22
CA ASP A 150 14.91 15.21 -16.83
C ASP A 150 14.82 13.98 -15.91
N SER A 151 14.42 12.82 -16.42
CA SER A 151 14.05 11.67 -15.57
C SER A 151 15.18 11.19 -14.66
N ALA A 152 16.43 11.21 -15.16
CA ALA A 152 17.61 10.82 -14.39
C ALA A 152 17.79 11.69 -13.14
N VAL A 153 17.63 13.02 -13.27
CA VAL A 153 17.74 13.95 -12.13
C VAL A 153 16.49 13.95 -11.23
N LYS A 154 15.51 13.06 -11.52
CA LYS A 154 14.35 12.77 -10.67
C LYS A 154 14.42 11.39 -10.00
N GLY A 155 15.56 10.69 -10.12
CA GLY A 155 15.75 9.36 -9.54
C GLY A 155 15.12 8.23 -10.35
N LEU A 156 14.67 8.51 -11.57
CA LEU A 156 14.19 7.51 -12.51
C LEU A 156 15.32 7.11 -13.47
N ARG A 157 15.11 6.01 -14.20
CA ARG A 157 16.01 5.65 -15.31
C ARG A 157 16.08 6.78 -16.35
N PRO A 158 17.21 6.99 -17.04
CA PRO A 158 17.30 7.96 -18.12
C PRO A 158 16.27 7.69 -19.22
N HIS A 159 15.55 8.71 -19.68
CA HIS A 159 14.49 8.60 -20.68
C HIS A 159 13.43 7.55 -20.30
N ALA A 160 12.98 7.57 -19.05
CA ALA A 160 12.06 6.58 -18.50
C ALA A 160 10.80 6.40 -19.37
N ILE A 161 10.18 7.51 -19.79
CA ILE A 161 8.99 7.49 -20.63
C ILE A 161 9.12 8.58 -21.69
N THR A 162 9.23 8.17 -22.96
CA THR A 162 9.42 9.08 -24.10
C THR A 162 8.29 9.03 -25.12
N ASP A 163 7.44 8.01 -25.06
CA ASP A 163 6.29 7.86 -25.94
C ASP A 163 5.24 8.96 -25.67
N PRO A 164 4.96 9.86 -26.64
CA PRO A 164 4.01 10.95 -26.44
C PRO A 164 2.60 10.49 -26.07
N THR A 165 2.20 9.28 -26.49
CA THR A 165 0.88 8.72 -26.16
C THR A 165 0.81 8.32 -24.69
N GLN A 166 1.89 7.77 -24.14
CA GLN A 166 2.01 7.42 -22.73
C GLN A 166 2.07 8.65 -21.85
N ILE A 167 2.85 9.67 -22.25
CA ILE A 167 2.91 10.96 -21.56
C ILE A 167 1.53 11.62 -21.49
N ARG A 168 0.76 11.60 -22.60
CA ARG A 168 -0.61 12.13 -22.60
C ARG A 168 -1.52 11.33 -21.67
N ALA A 169 -1.43 10.01 -21.66
CA ALA A 169 -2.22 9.16 -20.77
C ALA A 169 -1.89 9.44 -19.28
N LEU A 170 -0.61 9.47 -18.90
CA LEU A 170 -0.13 9.84 -17.57
C LEU A 170 -0.63 11.23 -17.13
N THR A 171 -0.46 12.23 -18.00
CA THR A 171 -0.94 13.59 -17.73
C THR A 171 -2.45 13.63 -17.52
N SER A 172 -3.21 12.79 -18.24
CA SER A 172 -4.66 12.68 -18.08
C SER A 172 -5.04 12.05 -16.74
N PHE A 173 -4.28 11.05 -16.27
CA PHE A 173 -4.45 10.47 -14.94
C PHE A 173 -4.18 11.49 -13.83
N PHE A 174 -3.10 12.27 -13.92
CA PHE A 174 -2.79 13.34 -12.97
C PHE A 174 -3.82 14.48 -13.02
N SER A 175 -4.31 14.82 -14.21
CA SER A 175 -5.40 15.78 -14.38
C SER A 175 -6.67 15.34 -13.67
N TRP A 176 -7.05 14.07 -13.83
CA TRP A 176 -8.22 13.50 -13.16
C TRP A 176 -8.04 13.47 -11.64
N SER A 177 -6.87 13.09 -11.14
CA SER A 177 -6.62 13.06 -9.70
C SER A 177 -6.65 14.47 -9.09
N ALA A 178 -6.09 15.47 -9.77
CA ALA A 178 -6.14 16.87 -9.37
C ALA A 178 -7.57 17.44 -9.40
N TRP A 179 -8.37 17.06 -10.40
CA TRP A 179 -9.79 17.38 -10.45
C TRP A 179 -10.54 16.78 -9.25
N ALA A 180 -10.34 15.50 -8.95
CA ALA A 180 -10.93 14.87 -7.76
C ALA A 180 -10.47 15.56 -6.46
N GLY A 181 -9.22 16.04 -6.42
CA GLY A 181 -8.64 16.79 -5.31
C GLY A 181 -9.27 18.16 -5.05
N SER A 182 -9.84 18.81 -6.06
CA SER A 182 -10.27 20.21 -6.00
C SER A 182 -11.78 20.42 -6.18
N ALA A 183 -12.44 19.65 -7.07
CA ALA A 183 -13.85 19.79 -7.38
C ALA A 183 -14.74 19.36 -6.22
N LEU A 184 -15.71 20.20 -5.85
CA LEU A 184 -16.67 19.92 -4.79
C LEU A 184 -17.54 18.70 -5.14
N ARG A 185 -17.83 17.87 -4.14
CA ARG A 185 -18.85 16.82 -4.32
C ARG A 185 -20.22 17.48 -4.53
N PRO A 186 -21.13 16.83 -5.27
CA PRO A 186 -22.53 17.26 -5.32
C PRO A 186 -23.07 17.46 -3.91
N ASP A 187 -23.70 18.62 -3.67
CA ASP A 187 -24.33 19.00 -2.40
C ASP A 187 -23.40 19.03 -1.16
N LYS A 188 -22.08 19.18 -1.36
CA LYS A 188 -21.09 19.34 -0.28
C LYS A 188 -20.20 20.57 -0.49
N ASN A 189 -19.60 21.03 0.60
CA ASN A 189 -18.64 22.14 0.63
C ASN A 189 -17.17 21.68 0.69
N TYR A 190 -16.89 20.41 0.37
CA TYR A 190 -15.55 19.83 0.27
C TYR A 190 -15.41 18.96 -0.98
N SER A 191 -14.16 18.75 -1.44
CA SER A 191 -13.88 17.98 -2.66
C SER A 191 -14.03 16.46 -2.47
N TYR A 192 -13.84 15.68 -3.53
CA TYR A 192 -13.93 14.21 -3.44
C TYR A 192 -12.93 13.61 -2.44
N THR A 193 -11.81 14.28 -2.21
CA THR A 193 -10.74 13.92 -1.27
C THR A 193 -10.81 14.68 0.06
N ASN A 194 -11.96 15.28 0.40
CA ASN A 194 -12.13 16.14 1.58
C ASN A 194 -11.20 17.38 1.56
N SER A 195 -11.08 18.02 0.39
CA SER A 195 -10.26 19.22 0.16
C SER A 195 -8.74 19.02 0.34
N TRP A 196 -8.26 17.78 0.20
CA TRP A 196 -6.85 17.47 0.02
C TRP A 196 -6.48 17.49 -1.48
N PRO A 197 -5.30 17.96 -1.91
CA PRO A 197 -4.18 18.44 -1.10
C PRO A 197 -4.37 19.89 -0.66
N SER A 198 -3.58 20.33 0.32
CA SER A 198 -3.55 21.75 0.72
C SER A 198 -3.06 22.61 -0.44
N GLU A 199 -3.94 23.43 -1.01
CA GLU A 199 -3.64 24.28 -2.15
C GLU A 199 -4.45 25.59 -2.07
N PRO A 200 -3.85 26.68 -1.57
CA PRO A 200 -4.52 27.97 -1.43
C PRO A 200 -5.01 28.59 -2.74
N LEU A 201 -4.34 28.32 -3.88
CA LEU A 201 -4.71 28.91 -5.17
C LEU A 201 -6.09 28.44 -5.65
N VAL A 202 -6.52 27.24 -5.25
CA VAL A 202 -7.86 26.70 -5.55
C VAL A 202 -8.79 26.69 -4.34
N GLY A 203 -8.36 27.28 -3.22
CA GLY A 203 -9.15 27.35 -1.99
C GLY A 203 -9.32 26.00 -1.28
N ASN A 204 -8.36 25.08 -1.43
CA ASN A 204 -8.34 23.87 -0.63
C ASN A 204 -7.89 24.20 0.80
N GLN A 205 -8.74 23.88 1.77
CA GLN A 205 -8.53 24.07 3.21
C GLN A 205 -9.18 22.90 3.96
N PRO A 206 -8.69 22.52 5.15
CA PRO A 206 -9.30 21.48 5.97
C PRO A 206 -10.77 21.80 6.26
N PRO A 207 -11.72 20.94 5.84
CA PRO A 207 -13.13 21.19 6.11
C PRO A 207 -13.44 21.02 7.61
N ALA A 208 -14.50 21.68 8.10
CA ALA A 208 -14.80 21.74 9.54
C ALA A 208 -15.02 20.34 10.18
N ASN A 209 -15.59 19.39 9.44
CA ASN A 209 -15.77 18.02 9.92
C ASN A 209 -14.44 17.32 10.21
N VAL A 210 -13.38 17.57 9.44
CA VAL A 210 -12.04 16.99 9.67
C VAL A 210 -11.47 17.47 11.01
N LEU A 211 -11.66 18.76 11.33
CA LEU A 211 -11.23 19.32 12.60
C LEU A 211 -12.01 18.74 13.79
N VAL A 212 -13.35 18.63 13.67
CA VAL A 212 -14.21 18.06 14.72
C VAL A 212 -13.84 16.60 15.02
N TRP A 213 -13.68 15.77 13.98
CA TRP A 213 -13.33 14.35 14.18
C TRP A 213 -11.93 14.17 14.76
N SER A 214 -10.97 15.05 14.44
CA SER A 214 -9.63 15.04 15.06
C SER A 214 -9.69 15.30 16.57
N VAL A 215 -10.54 16.22 17.03
CA VAL A 215 -10.70 16.48 18.48
C VAL A 215 -11.45 15.32 19.16
N LEU A 216 -12.53 14.83 18.54
CA LEU A 216 -13.30 13.71 19.08
C LEU A 216 -12.49 12.42 19.20
N SER A 217 -11.59 12.14 18.24
CA SER A 217 -10.73 10.96 18.29
C SER A 217 -9.74 11.02 19.46
N LEU A 218 -9.19 12.20 19.77
CA LEU A 218 -8.33 12.39 20.94
C LEU A 218 -9.08 12.20 22.26
N ILE A 219 -10.30 12.76 22.37
CA ILE A 219 -11.16 12.55 23.54
C ILE A 219 -11.48 11.05 23.71
N ALA A 220 -11.88 10.38 22.63
CA ALA A 220 -12.19 8.95 22.65
C ALA A 220 -10.97 8.09 23.02
N LEU A 221 -9.77 8.44 22.53
CA LEU A 221 -8.52 7.77 22.88
C LEU A 221 -8.22 7.89 24.38
N LEU A 222 -8.23 9.11 24.92
CA LEU A 222 -7.93 9.36 26.33
C LEU A 222 -8.97 8.72 27.26
N ALA A 223 -10.26 8.87 26.93
CA ALA A 223 -11.34 8.22 27.67
C ALA A 223 -11.24 6.69 27.59
N GLY A 224 -10.91 6.14 26.42
CA GLY A 224 -10.72 4.71 26.20
C GLY A 224 -9.55 4.14 27.02
N ILE A 225 -8.40 4.82 27.03
CA ILE A 225 -7.24 4.45 27.85
C ILE A 225 -7.60 4.51 29.35
N GLY A 226 -8.25 5.59 29.79
CA GLY A 226 -8.69 5.74 31.18
C GLY A 226 -9.68 4.64 31.61
N ALA A 227 -10.67 4.34 30.77
CA ALA A 227 -11.63 3.26 31.01
C ALA A 227 -10.96 1.89 31.05
N LEU A 228 -9.99 1.63 30.15
CA LEU A 228 -9.20 0.40 30.14
C LEU A 228 -8.43 0.24 31.46
N PHE A 229 -7.68 1.25 31.88
CA PHE A 229 -6.93 1.20 33.14
C PHE A 229 -7.83 1.08 34.36
N ALA A 230 -8.97 1.79 34.40
CA ALA A 230 -9.94 1.65 35.48
C ALA A 230 -10.52 0.23 35.54
N ALA A 231 -10.84 -0.36 34.39
CA ALA A 231 -11.38 -1.71 34.30
C ALA A 231 -10.36 -2.78 34.75
N PHE A 232 -9.12 -2.71 34.25
CA PHE A 232 -8.05 -3.62 34.66
C PHE A 232 -7.62 -3.43 36.12
N GLY A 233 -7.59 -2.19 36.61
CA GLY A 233 -7.30 -1.90 38.02
C GLY A 233 -8.37 -2.44 38.97
N ARG A 234 -9.65 -2.33 38.60
CA ARG A 234 -10.78 -2.75 39.45
C ARG A 234 -11.13 -4.24 39.34
N TRP A 235 -10.95 -4.84 38.17
CA TRP A 235 -11.38 -6.23 37.89
C TRP A 235 -10.28 -7.14 37.35
N GLY A 236 -9.01 -6.75 37.44
CA GLY A 236 -7.87 -7.52 36.91
C GLY A 236 -7.81 -8.99 37.38
N ASP A 237 -8.26 -9.28 38.61
CA ASP A 237 -8.38 -10.64 39.13
C ASP A 237 -9.42 -11.48 38.35
N ARG A 238 -10.53 -10.87 37.92
CA ARG A 238 -11.59 -11.53 37.12
C ARG A 238 -11.19 -11.72 35.67
N PHE A 239 -10.33 -10.85 35.14
CA PHE A 239 -9.80 -10.97 33.78
C PHE A 239 -8.66 -12.00 33.67
N GLY A 240 -8.24 -12.63 34.77
CA GLY A 240 -7.19 -13.64 34.79
C GLY A 240 -5.77 -13.08 34.70
N TRP A 241 -5.59 -11.76 34.82
CA TRP A 241 -4.28 -11.11 34.79
C TRP A 241 -3.44 -11.40 36.03
N LYS A 242 -4.09 -11.68 37.18
CA LYS A 242 -3.44 -11.95 38.47
C LYS A 242 -3.42 -13.43 38.88
N GLY A 243 -3.63 -14.37 37.96
CA GLY A 243 -3.82 -15.80 38.29
C GLY A 243 -2.83 -16.78 37.65
N ARG A 244 -2.02 -17.44 38.50
CA ARG A 244 -1.22 -18.69 38.30
C ARG A 244 0.15 -18.62 37.60
N GLN A 245 0.93 -17.55 37.76
CA GLN A 245 2.36 -17.57 37.36
C GLN A 245 3.26 -18.39 38.31
N ALA A 246 2.74 -18.95 39.40
CA ALA A 246 3.53 -19.63 40.43
C ALA A 246 3.61 -21.16 40.29
N ASP A 247 2.91 -21.79 39.34
CA ASP A 247 2.90 -23.26 39.25
C ASP A 247 4.03 -23.77 38.32
N SER A 248 5.20 -23.92 38.94
CA SER A 248 6.41 -24.62 38.46
C SER A 248 7.07 -24.07 37.19
N ILE A 249 8.07 -23.20 37.38
CA ILE A 249 9.07 -22.95 36.34
C ILE A 249 9.94 -24.20 36.23
N SER A 250 9.66 -25.06 35.26
CA SER A 250 10.55 -26.17 34.93
C SER A 250 11.62 -25.66 33.96
N PHE A 251 12.83 -25.42 34.45
CA PHE A 251 13.98 -25.15 33.59
C PHE A 251 14.44 -26.47 32.93
N ARG A 252 14.50 -26.48 31.60
CA ARG A 252 15.17 -27.53 30.83
C ARG A 252 16.38 -26.91 30.17
N LEU A 253 17.54 -27.57 30.23
CA LEU A 253 18.70 -27.07 29.50
C LEU A 253 18.40 -27.13 27.99
N PRO A 254 18.88 -26.18 27.18
CA PRO A 254 18.67 -26.20 25.73
C PRO A 254 19.08 -27.52 25.06
N GLY A 255 20.11 -28.20 25.60
CA GLY A 255 20.58 -29.51 25.12
C GLY A 255 19.60 -30.67 25.39
N ASP A 256 18.69 -30.53 26.35
CA ASP A 256 17.70 -31.55 26.72
C ASP A 256 16.44 -31.48 25.84
N VAL A 257 16.32 -30.43 25.02
CA VAL A 257 15.19 -30.22 24.11
C VAL A 257 15.53 -30.84 22.76
N VAL A 258 15.05 -32.06 22.53
CA VAL A 258 15.23 -32.76 21.25
C VAL A 258 14.47 -32.02 20.15
N LEU A 259 15.21 -31.43 19.21
CA LEU A 259 14.63 -30.78 18.03
C LEU A 259 14.20 -31.82 16.99
N THR A 260 12.97 -31.68 16.53
CA THR A 260 12.42 -32.46 15.42
C THR A 260 13.05 -32.06 14.07
N PRO A 261 13.10 -32.96 13.08
CA PRO A 261 13.53 -32.64 11.72
C PRO A 261 12.99 -31.33 11.13
N ALA A 262 11.69 -31.01 11.24
CA ALA A 262 11.14 -29.75 10.73
C ALA A 262 11.62 -28.53 11.53
N GLN A 263 11.82 -28.65 12.85
CA GLN A 263 12.42 -27.57 13.63
C GLN A 263 13.87 -27.30 13.22
N ARG A 264 14.62 -28.35 12.87
CA ARG A 264 15.98 -28.18 12.30
C ARG A 264 15.93 -27.51 10.93
N ALA A 265 14.93 -27.81 10.10
CA ALA A 265 14.73 -27.13 8.81
C ALA A 265 14.50 -25.61 8.98
N CYS A 266 13.88 -25.16 10.09
CA CYS A 266 13.72 -23.74 10.38
C CYS A 266 15.05 -22.97 10.51
N ALA A 267 16.19 -23.64 10.78
CA ALA A 267 17.49 -22.96 10.76
C ALA A 267 17.79 -22.34 9.39
N TYR A 268 17.42 -23.03 8.30
CA TYR A 268 17.57 -22.52 6.94
C TYR A 268 16.57 -21.40 6.63
N PHE A 269 15.36 -21.43 7.19
CA PHE A 269 14.44 -20.29 7.12
C PHE A 269 15.07 -19.05 7.75
N PHE A 270 15.62 -19.18 8.96
CA PHE A 270 16.25 -18.03 9.63
C PHE A 270 17.52 -17.55 8.93
N LEU A 271 18.28 -18.44 8.29
CA LEU A 271 19.40 -18.05 7.43
C LEU A 271 18.91 -17.21 6.23
N VAL A 272 17.86 -17.66 5.53
CA VAL A 272 17.26 -16.89 4.43
C VAL A 272 16.68 -15.58 4.93
N VAL A 273 15.99 -15.57 6.07
CA VAL A 273 15.49 -14.32 6.70
C VAL A 273 16.63 -13.35 6.96
N GLY A 274 17.75 -13.81 7.51
CA GLY A 274 18.94 -12.97 7.72
C GLY A 274 19.51 -12.42 6.42
N LEU A 275 19.56 -13.22 5.35
CA LEU A 275 20.00 -12.79 4.03
C LEU A 275 19.05 -11.74 3.43
N LEU A 276 17.72 -11.99 3.47
CA LEU A 276 16.72 -11.06 2.94
C LEU A 276 16.73 -9.74 3.71
N PHE A 277 16.86 -9.78 5.04
CA PHE A 277 17.03 -8.60 5.88
C PHE A 277 18.30 -7.83 5.51
N PHE A 278 19.43 -8.51 5.31
CA PHE A 278 20.66 -7.86 4.87
C PHE A 278 20.48 -7.15 3.52
N ILE A 279 19.90 -7.83 2.52
CA ILE A 279 19.64 -7.23 1.20
C ILE A 279 18.71 -6.01 1.36
N GLN A 280 17.65 -6.13 2.15
CA GLN A 280 16.68 -5.06 2.42
C GLN A 280 17.34 -3.80 3.00
N VAL A 281 18.26 -3.98 3.96
CA VAL A 281 19.03 -2.88 4.54
C VAL A 281 19.95 -2.25 3.49
N MET A 282 20.59 -3.03 2.63
CA MET A 282 21.47 -2.50 1.57
C MET A 282 20.70 -1.68 0.52
N VAL A 283 19.56 -2.18 0.03
CA VAL A 283 18.73 -1.43 -0.93
C VAL A 283 18.06 -0.22 -0.27
N GLY A 284 17.78 -0.28 1.04
CA GLY A 284 17.34 0.88 1.83
C GLY A 284 18.43 1.94 1.98
N ALA A 285 19.67 1.53 2.24
CA ALA A 285 20.80 2.46 2.25
C ALA A 285 21.00 3.13 0.88
N ALA A 286 20.79 2.40 -0.22
CA ALA A 286 20.82 2.95 -1.57
C ALA A 286 19.66 3.95 -1.81
N SER A 287 18.43 3.64 -1.38
CA SER A 287 17.30 4.57 -1.51
C SER A 287 17.50 5.87 -0.72
N GLU A 288 18.09 5.80 0.48
CA GLU A 288 18.43 6.98 1.26
C GLU A 288 19.57 7.79 0.61
N HIS A 289 20.56 7.12 0.00
CA HIS A 289 21.63 7.82 -0.73
C HIS A 289 21.08 8.70 -1.86
N TYR A 290 20.08 8.21 -2.59
CA TYR A 290 19.42 8.97 -3.67
C TYR A 290 18.77 10.27 -3.20
N HIS A 291 18.46 10.45 -1.91
CA HIS A 291 17.95 11.74 -1.42
C HIS A 291 19.04 12.82 -1.32
N VAL A 292 20.31 12.41 -1.23
CA VAL A 292 21.46 13.33 -1.13
C VAL A 292 22.12 13.51 -2.50
N ASP A 293 22.30 12.41 -3.24
CA ASP A 293 22.84 12.42 -4.59
C ASP A 293 21.94 11.58 -5.51
N ILE A 294 21.08 12.27 -6.26
CA ILE A 294 20.14 11.62 -7.19
C ILE A 294 20.88 11.07 -8.41
N ALA A 295 21.98 11.74 -8.82
CA ALA A 295 22.65 11.48 -10.08
C ALA A 295 23.71 10.38 -9.99
N SER A 296 24.25 10.13 -8.78
CA SER A 296 25.32 9.15 -8.59
C SER A 296 25.21 8.41 -7.26
N PHE A 297 25.90 7.28 -7.17
CA PHE A 297 26.16 6.55 -5.95
C PHE A 297 27.66 6.54 -5.69
N PHE A 298 28.16 7.48 -4.89
CA PHE A 298 29.60 7.70 -4.67
C PHE A 298 30.43 7.81 -5.97
N GLY A 299 29.89 8.48 -6.99
CA GLY A 299 30.53 8.65 -8.31
C GLY A 299 30.24 7.55 -9.33
N PHE A 300 29.48 6.51 -8.98
CA PHE A 300 29.00 5.49 -9.91
C PHE A 300 27.57 5.80 -10.38
N ASP A 301 27.28 5.62 -11.67
CA ASP A 301 25.91 5.71 -12.20
C ASP A 301 25.14 4.42 -11.90
N LEU A 302 24.71 4.29 -10.64
CA LEU A 302 23.93 3.15 -10.16
C LEU A 302 22.51 3.17 -10.73
N ALA A 303 21.95 4.36 -11.02
CA ALA A 303 20.57 4.55 -11.45
C ALA A 303 20.27 3.89 -12.80
N ARG A 304 21.29 3.66 -13.63
CA ARG A 304 21.16 2.88 -14.87
C ARG A 304 20.71 1.43 -14.65
N TRP A 305 21.07 0.84 -13.52
CA TRP A 305 20.78 -0.57 -13.21
C TRP A 305 19.78 -0.71 -12.06
N LEU A 306 19.91 0.14 -11.05
CA LEU A 306 19.12 0.13 -9.83
C LEU A 306 18.58 1.54 -9.57
N PRO A 307 17.64 2.05 -10.39
CA PRO A 307 17.04 3.36 -10.18
C PRO A 307 16.28 3.40 -8.84
N TYR A 308 15.99 4.61 -8.34
CA TYR A 308 15.39 4.81 -7.01
C TYR A 308 14.09 4.01 -6.82
N ASN A 309 13.19 4.07 -7.82
CA ASN A 309 11.92 3.35 -7.77
C ASN A 309 12.15 1.84 -7.57
N LEU A 310 13.10 1.23 -8.27
CA LEU A 310 13.39 -0.20 -8.11
C LEU A 310 13.99 -0.55 -6.75
N VAL A 311 14.98 0.23 -6.26
CA VAL A 311 15.60 -0.07 -4.95
C VAL A 311 14.59 0.12 -3.81
N ARG A 312 13.67 1.09 -3.95
CA ARG A 312 12.58 1.30 -3.00
C ARG A 312 11.55 0.17 -3.06
N THR A 313 11.14 -0.27 -4.25
CA THR A 313 10.28 -1.44 -4.44
C THR A 313 10.85 -2.64 -3.68
N TRP A 314 12.12 -2.95 -3.89
CA TRP A 314 12.79 -4.07 -3.22
C TRP A 314 12.89 -3.86 -1.71
N HIS A 315 13.18 -2.64 -1.25
CA HIS A 315 13.26 -2.32 0.18
C HIS A 315 11.93 -2.59 0.91
N VAL A 316 10.84 -2.04 0.37
CA VAL A 316 9.49 -2.16 0.96
C VAL A 316 9.03 -3.61 0.89
N GLN A 317 9.15 -4.25 -0.27
CA GLN A 317 8.73 -5.63 -0.47
C GLN A 317 9.50 -6.62 0.40
N LEU A 318 10.83 -6.49 0.48
CA LEU A 318 11.65 -7.37 1.32
C LEU A 318 11.31 -7.20 2.81
N SER A 319 10.93 -5.99 3.25
CA SER A 319 10.51 -5.74 4.64
C SER A 319 9.30 -6.61 5.02
N ILE A 320 8.38 -6.85 4.08
CA ILE A 320 7.26 -7.77 4.25
C ILE A 320 7.76 -9.22 4.18
N PHE A 321 8.56 -9.57 3.17
CA PHE A 321 8.95 -10.96 2.93
C PHE A 321 9.76 -11.57 4.08
N TRP A 322 10.80 -10.91 4.57
CA TRP A 322 11.61 -11.50 5.64
C TRP A 322 10.80 -11.56 6.95
N THR A 323 9.98 -10.55 7.23
CA THR A 323 9.12 -10.50 8.42
C THR A 323 8.09 -11.62 8.38
N ALA A 324 7.33 -11.75 7.29
CA ALA A 324 6.36 -12.82 7.10
C ALA A 324 7.02 -14.21 7.16
N THR A 325 8.15 -14.39 6.48
CA THR A 325 8.91 -15.65 6.51
C THR A 325 9.35 -16.03 7.93
N SER A 326 9.73 -15.05 8.76
CA SER A 326 10.09 -15.29 10.15
C SER A 326 8.91 -15.82 10.98
N PHE A 327 7.71 -15.27 10.78
CA PHE A 327 6.49 -15.77 11.45
C PHE A 327 6.07 -17.15 10.93
N LEU A 328 6.22 -17.40 9.63
CA LEU A 328 5.97 -18.72 9.04
C LEU A 328 6.91 -19.77 9.66
N ALA A 329 8.20 -19.45 9.76
CA ALA A 329 9.22 -20.31 10.37
C ALA A 329 8.94 -20.55 11.87
N ALA A 330 8.56 -19.50 12.60
CA ALA A 330 8.15 -19.59 14.00
C ALA A 330 6.93 -20.51 14.17
N GLY A 331 5.92 -20.40 13.29
CA GLY A 331 4.74 -21.26 13.32
C GLY A 331 5.08 -22.74 13.10
N ILE A 332 5.95 -23.03 12.14
CA ILE A 332 6.46 -24.40 11.90
C ILE A 332 7.23 -24.90 13.12
N PHE A 333 8.07 -24.05 13.73
CA PHE A 333 8.91 -24.41 14.87
C PHE A 333 8.09 -24.72 16.13
N LEU A 334 7.04 -23.93 16.40
CA LEU A 334 6.17 -24.08 17.57
C LEU A 334 5.20 -25.26 17.42
N THR A 335 4.85 -25.65 16.20
CA THR A 335 3.83 -26.68 15.96
C THR A 335 4.15 -28.02 16.62
N PRO A 336 5.35 -28.63 16.48
CA PRO A 336 5.71 -29.85 17.19
C PRO A 336 5.75 -29.70 18.71
N MET A 337 6.09 -28.51 19.22
CA MET A 337 6.11 -28.23 20.67
C MET A 337 4.70 -28.24 21.25
N ILE A 338 3.74 -27.65 20.54
CA ILE A 338 2.32 -27.63 20.94
C ILE A 338 1.71 -29.03 20.79
N ALA A 339 2.02 -29.73 19.70
CA ALA A 339 1.47 -31.05 19.41
C ALA A 339 2.10 -32.19 20.21
N GLY A 340 3.32 -32.00 20.74
CA GLY A 340 4.13 -33.02 21.41
C GLY A 340 4.67 -34.12 20.47
N ARG A 341 4.53 -33.96 19.16
CA ARG A 341 4.94 -34.96 18.14
C ARG A 341 5.10 -34.31 16.77
N GLU A 342 5.86 -34.96 15.89
CA GLU A 342 6.03 -34.55 14.49
C GLU A 342 5.38 -35.55 13.52
N PRO A 343 4.57 -35.10 12.53
CA PRO A 343 4.10 -35.96 11.45
C PRO A 343 5.23 -36.45 10.53
N ARG A 344 5.08 -37.65 9.96
CA ARG A 344 6.05 -38.20 8.98
C ARG A 344 6.27 -37.23 7.81
N ARG A 345 7.54 -37.02 7.43
CA ARG A 345 7.97 -36.15 6.29
C ARG A 345 7.61 -34.66 6.44
N GLN A 346 7.43 -34.15 7.66
CA GLN A 346 7.13 -32.71 7.86
C GLN A 346 8.28 -31.80 7.43
N HIS A 347 9.52 -32.21 7.66
CA HIS A 347 10.71 -31.51 7.17
C HIS A 347 10.71 -31.32 5.64
N TRP A 348 10.28 -32.31 4.84
CA TRP A 348 10.21 -32.16 3.38
C TRP A 348 9.19 -31.09 2.95
N LEU A 349 8.07 -30.98 3.65
CA LEU A 349 7.10 -29.90 3.40
C LEU A 349 7.69 -28.54 3.80
N ALA A 350 8.44 -28.48 4.90
CA ALA A 350 9.12 -27.25 5.32
C ALA A 350 10.18 -26.81 4.29
N TYR A 351 11.02 -27.72 3.80
CA TYR A 351 12.00 -27.43 2.74
C TYR A 351 11.32 -27.05 1.42
N GLY A 352 10.24 -27.74 1.05
CA GLY A 352 9.45 -27.39 -0.14
C GLY A 352 8.85 -25.99 -0.04
N LEU A 353 8.31 -25.62 1.12
CA LEU A 353 7.82 -24.26 1.38
C LEU A 353 8.94 -23.23 1.31
N LEU A 354 10.11 -23.51 1.90
CA LEU A 354 11.27 -22.62 1.82
C LEU A 354 11.69 -22.37 0.36
N GLY A 355 11.76 -23.43 -0.44
CA GLY A 355 12.07 -23.33 -1.87
C GLY A 355 11.02 -22.53 -2.64
N ALA A 356 9.73 -22.75 -2.35
CA ALA A 356 8.63 -21.99 -2.95
C ALA A 356 8.69 -20.50 -2.58
N LEU A 357 8.98 -20.18 -1.33
CA LEU A 357 9.17 -18.79 -0.88
C LEU A 357 10.36 -18.14 -1.57
N ALA A 358 11.50 -18.82 -1.64
CA ALA A 358 12.67 -18.31 -2.35
C ALA A 358 12.37 -18.04 -3.83
N LEU A 359 11.65 -18.95 -4.49
CA LEU A 359 11.21 -18.77 -5.87
C LEU A 359 10.33 -17.53 -6.03
N VAL A 360 9.37 -17.31 -5.12
CA VAL A 360 8.50 -16.14 -5.16
C VAL A 360 9.29 -14.85 -4.95
N VAL A 361 10.15 -14.80 -3.94
CA VAL A 361 10.92 -13.59 -3.58
C VAL A 361 11.87 -13.19 -4.70
N PHE A 362 12.74 -14.10 -5.14
CA PHE A 362 13.71 -13.77 -6.18
C PHE A 362 13.06 -13.65 -7.56
N GLY A 363 11.99 -14.41 -7.80
CA GLY A 363 11.20 -14.33 -9.01
C GLY A 363 10.48 -12.99 -9.16
N SER A 364 9.84 -12.49 -8.10
CA SER A 364 9.16 -11.18 -8.13
C SER A 364 10.17 -10.04 -8.29
N MET A 365 11.27 -10.07 -7.54
CA MET A 365 12.34 -9.06 -7.68
C MET A 365 12.91 -9.00 -9.09
N ALA A 366 13.16 -10.16 -9.72
CA ALA A 366 13.59 -10.22 -11.11
C ALA A 366 12.50 -9.72 -12.07
N GLY A 367 11.24 -10.05 -11.81
CA GLY A 367 10.09 -9.54 -12.54
C GLY A 367 10.01 -8.02 -12.54
N GLU A 368 10.05 -7.41 -11.35
CA GLU A 368 10.06 -5.95 -11.13
C GLU A 368 11.23 -5.28 -11.85
N TYR A 369 12.42 -5.86 -11.76
CA TYR A 369 13.59 -5.38 -12.50
C TYR A 369 13.32 -5.33 -14.00
N LEU A 370 12.82 -6.42 -14.58
CA LEU A 370 12.56 -6.51 -16.01
C LEU A 370 11.45 -5.53 -16.45
N ASP A 371 10.42 -5.34 -15.63
CA ASP A 371 9.31 -4.46 -15.94
C ASP A 371 9.73 -2.98 -15.92
N ILE A 372 10.42 -2.54 -14.87
CA ILE A 372 10.91 -1.15 -14.75
C ILE A 372 11.89 -0.79 -15.87
N HIS A 373 12.65 -1.76 -16.39
CA HIS A 373 13.54 -1.56 -17.54
C HIS A 373 12.82 -1.63 -18.90
N GLY A 374 11.50 -1.87 -18.92
CA GLY A 374 10.70 -1.96 -20.14
C GLY A 374 10.93 -3.24 -20.95
N LEU A 375 11.43 -4.31 -20.32
CA LEU A 375 11.75 -5.58 -20.97
C LEU A 375 10.56 -6.55 -21.02
N LEU A 376 9.51 -6.29 -20.22
CA LEU A 376 8.26 -7.05 -20.24
C LEU A 376 7.20 -6.30 -21.07
N SER A 377 6.37 -7.06 -21.79
CA SER A 377 5.26 -6.50 -22.56
C SER A 377 4.06 -7.44 -22.58
N GLY A 378 2.86 -6.85 -22.74
CA GLY A 378 1.61 -7.60 -22.90
C GLY A 378 1.27 -8.46 -21.69
N THR A 379 0.99 -9.75 -21.90
CA THR A 379 0.64 -10.67 -20.81
C THR A 379 1.78 -10.93 -19.83
N LEU A 380 3.02 -10.61 -20.22
CA LEU A 380 4.19 -10.82 -19.37
C LEU A 380 4.27 -9.85 -18.18
N HIS A 381 3.52 -8.73 -18.20
CA HIS A 381 3.38 -7.86 -17.02
C HIS A 381 2.81 -8.60 -15.79
N ALA A 382 2.11 -9.72 -15.97
CA ALA A 382 1.66 -10.54 -14.84
C ALA A 382 2.84 -11.11 -14.00
N PHE A 383 4.03 -11.23 -14.60
CA PHE A 383 5.28 -11.62 -13.94
C PHE A 383 6.14 -10.43 -13.53
N GLY A 384 5.78 -9.21 -13.94
CA GLY A 384 6.48 -7.98 -13.63
C GLY A 384 6.04 -7.38 -12.31
N MET A 385 5.66 -6.10 -12.33
CA MET A 385 5.16 -5.39 -11.16
C MET A 385 3.70 -4.95 -11.31
N GLN A 386 2.97 -4.95 -10.19
CA GLN A 386 1.66 -4.33 -10.07
C GLN A 386 1.77 -2.86 -9.64
N GLY A 387 2.86 -2.48 -8.96
CA GLY A 387 3.27 -1.08 -8.72
C GLY A 387 2.43 -0.26 -7.74
N PHE A 388 1.56 -0.89 -6.97
CA PHE A 388 1.03 -0.25 -5.77
C PHE A 388 2.00 -0.51 -4.64
N GLU A 389 2.42 0.54 -3.93
CA GLU A 389 3.29 0.41 -2.76
C GLU A 389 2.78 -0.67 -1.80
N TYR A 390 3.70 -1.53 -1.32
CA TYR A 390 3.45 -2.73 -0.50
C TYR A 390 2.82 -3.92 -1.25
N ILE A 391 2.35 -3.73 -2.48
CA ILE A 391 1.73 -4.73 -3.36
C ILE A 391 2.40 -4.61 -4.75
N ASP A 392 3.73 -4.58 -4.74
CA ASP A 392 4.51 -4.35 -5.96
C ASP A 392 4.67 -5.58 -6.82
N LEU A 393 4.82 -6.76 -6.22
CA LEU A 393 4.96 -8.01 -6.98
C LEU A 393 3.79 -8.25 -7.95
N GLY A 394 4.12 -8.72 -9.15
CA GLY A 394 3.15 -9.07 -10.18
C GLY A 394 2.13 -10.13 -9.74
N ARG A 395 0.97 -10.12 -10.41
CA ARG A 395 -0.18 -10.97 -10.05
C ARG A 395 0.16 -12.46 -9.95
N PHE A 396 1.03 -12.96 -10.83
CA PHE A 396 1.47 -14.35 -10.80
C PHE A 396 2.15 -14.70 -9.48
N TRP A 397 3.08 -13.86 -9.04
CA TRP A 397 3.83 -14.04 -7.80
C TRP A 397 2.91 -13.95 -6.57
N GLN A 398 1.88 -13.10 -6.62
CA GLN A 398 0.91 -12.97 -5.52
C GLN A 398 0.09 -14.25 -5.36
N ILE A 399 -0.41 -14.80 -6.46
CA ILE A 399 -1.16 -16.06 -6.44
C ILE A 399 -0.26 -17.17 -5.87
N LEU A 400 1.00 -17.23 -6.31
CA LEU A 400 1.93 -18.24 -5.81
C LEU A 400 2.26 -18.04 -4.32
N LEU A 401 2.37 -16.80 -3.85
CA LEU A 401 2.53 -16.45 -2.43
C LEU A 401 1.32 -16.93 -1.62
N THR A 402 0.09 -16.63 -2.05
CA THR A 402 -1.14 -17.09 -1.40
C THR A 402 -1.20 -18.61 -1.34
N VAL A 403 -0.88 -19.30 -2.44
CA VAL A 403 -0.78 -20.77 -2.45
C VAL A 403 0.26 -21.26 -1.43
N GLY A 404 1.43 -20.61 -1.34
CA GLY A 404 2.45 -20.90 -0.34
C GLY A 404 1.94 -20.74 1.10
N MET A 405 1.20 -19.67 1.39
CA MET A 405 0.60 -19.45 2.71
C MET A 405 -0.48 -20.49 3.04
N VAL A 406 -1.29 -20.91 2.07
CA VAL A 406 -2.25 -22.01 2.25
C VAL A 406 -1.53 -23.34 2.52
N ILE A 407 -0.45 -23.64 1.79
CA ILE A 407 0.40 -24.81 2.05
C ILE A 407 0.96 -24.76 3.46
N TRP A 408 1.41 -23.59 3.92
CA TRP A 408 1.87 -23.39 5.29
C TRP A 408 0.78 -23.69 6.32
N VAL A 409 -0.45 -23.22 6.14
CA VAL A 409 -1.58 -23.59 7.01
C VAL A 409 -1.80 -25.11 7.02
N VAL A 410 -1.71 -25.77 5.87
CA VAL A 410 -1.82 -27.24 5.78
C VAL A 410 -0.71 -27.94 6.57
N ILE A 411 0.52 -27.41 6.52
CA ILE A 411 1.66 -27.90 7.32
C ILE A 411 1.34 -27.79 8.83
N LEU A 412 0.84 -26.64 9.28
CA LEU A 412 0.45 -26.44 10.68
C LEU A 412 -0.69 -27.37 11.10
N TYR A 413 -1.76 -27.43 10.31
CA TYR A 413 -2.90 -28.31 10.57
C TYR A 413 -2.44 -29.76 10.69
N ARG A 414 -1.55 -30.23 9.81
CA ARG A 414 -1.06 -31.60 9.83
C ARG A 414 -0.31 -31.94 11.14
N GLY A 415 0.44 -30.98 11.68
CA GLY A 415 1.10 -31.11 12.98
C GLY A 415 0.10 -31.10 14.14
N LEU A 416 -0.80 -30.11 14.13
CA LEU A 416 -1.72 -29.85 15.24
C LEU A 416 -2.95 -30.75 15.27
N ARG A 417 -3.34 -31.41 14.17
CA ARG A 417 -4.64 -32.12 14.03
C ARG A 417 -4.99 -33.05 15.19
N SER A 418 -4.01 -33.78 15.72
CA SER A 418 -4.24 -34.72 16.83
C SER A 418 -4.49 -34.00 18.14
N ARG A 419 -3.85 -32.85 18.35
CA ARG A 419 -4.07 -32.03 19.54
C ARG A 419 -5.40 -31.29 19.43
N LEU A 420 -5.70 -30.70 18.27
CA LEU A 420 -6.94 -29.98 18.01
C LEU A 420 -8.20 -30.85 18.21
N ARG A 421 -8.14 -32.14 17.85
CA ARG A 421 -9.25 -33.09 18.07
C ARG A 421 -9.59 -33.32 19.55
N ASN A 422 -8.61 -33.17 20.44
CA ASN A 422 -8.75 -33.47 21.86
C ASN A 422 -8.90 -32.21 22.72
N GLU A 423 -8.90 -31.02 22.10
CA GLU A 423 -8.92 -29.72 22.78
C GLU A 423 -10.16 -28.92 22.40
N SER A 424 -10.65 -28.13 23.35
CA SER A 424 -11.76 -27.19 23.10
C SER A 424 -11.32 -26.04 22.20
N ARG A 425 -12.22 -25.54 21.35
CA ARG A 425 -11.97 -24.43 20.41
C ARG A 425 -11.56 -23.11 21.09
N GLY A 426 -11.87 -22.95 22.38
CA GLY A 426 -11.46 -21.78 23.16
C GLY A 426 -10.06 -21.90 23.79
N ASN A 427 -9.36 -23.02 23.61
CA ASN A 427 -8.02 -23.22 24.19
C ASN A 427 -6.91 -22.75 23.24
N MET A 428 -5.71 -22.52 23.79
CA MET A 428 -4.55 -21.98 23.06
C MET A 428 -4.21 -22.67 21.73
N PRO A 429 -4.25 -24.02 21.59
CA PRO A 429 -3.94 -24.67 20.32
C PRO A 429 -4.90 -24.28 19.19
N TRP A 430 -6.19 -24.11 19.50
CA TRP A 430 -7.18 -23.65 18.53
C TRP A 430 -7.04 -22.16 18.23
N MET A 431 -6.77 -21.32 19.24
CA MET A 431 -6.51 -19.89 19.02
C MET A 431 -5.29 -19.68 18.12
N PHE A 432 -4.19 -20.41 18.36
CA PHE A 432 -3.02 -20.42 17.50
C PHE A 432 -3.35 -20.83 16.05
N PHE A 433 -4.20 -21.85 15.89
CA PHE A 433 -4.61 -22.29 14.55
C PHE A 433 -5.56 -21.30 13.86
N PHE A 434 -6.49 -20.67 14.59
CA PHE A 434 -7.36 -19.62 14.06
C PHE A 434 -6.57 -18.38 13.63
N THR A 435 -5.56 -17.97 14.40
CA THR A 435 -4.66 -16.90 13.98
C THR A 435 -3.87 -17.27 12.75
N ALA A 436 -3.41 -18.52 12.62
CA ALA A 436 -2.73 -18.99 11.42
C ALA A 436 -3.66 -19.01 10.19
N LEU A 437 -4.95 -19.35 10.36
CA LEU A 437 -5.94 -19.35 9.29
C LEU A 437 -6.28 -17.94 8.75
N ALA A 438 -6.00 -16.89 9.53
CA ALA A 438 -6.27 -15.51 9.14
C ALA A 438 -5.14 -14.87 8.32
N ILE A 439 -4.02 -15.58 8.09
CA ILE A 439 -2.84 -15.06 7.39
C ILE A 439 -2.92 -15.21 5.86
N PRO A 440 -3.22 -16.40 5.29
CA PRO A 440 -3.37 -16.54 3.84
C PRO A 440 -4.55 -15.75 3.29
#